data_AF-A0A2G4GFT3-F1
#
_entry.id   AF-A0A2G4GFT3-F1
#
_cell.length_a   1.000
_cell.length_b   1.000
_cell.length_c   1.000
_cell.angle_alpha   90.00
_cell.angle_beta   90.00
_cell.angle_gamma   90.00
#
_symmetry.space_group_name_H-M   'P 1'
#
loop_
_entity.id
_entity.type
_entity.pdbx_description
1 polymer ?
#
loop_
_entity_poly.entity_id
_entity_poly.type
_entity_poly.pdbx_seq_one_letter_code
_entity_poly.pdbx_strand_id
1 'polypeptide(L)'
;MPAMLTLRRSLLTFCVHALIILALFCAIRAFAAPVINEIMYRPGPGYPENTALEFIEIHNPDSTAVDLSGWAITTGADYTIPSGTTLAADGYLVIAANPTTLKAASATAASATVLGP
;
A
#
# COMPACT_ATOMS: atom_id res chain seq x y z
N MET A 1 -34.73 46.39 -14.75
CA MET A 1 -33.43 46.40 -14.00
C MET A 1 -33.35 45.45 -12.80
N PRO A 2 -34.40 45.14 -12.00
CA PRO A 2 -34.24 44.25 -10.83
C PRO A 2 -33.99 42.78 -11.19
N ALA A 3 -34.64 42.23 -12.23
CA ALA A 3 -34.50 40.83 -12.64
C ALA A 3 -33.06 40.40 -13.00
N MET A 4 -32.26 41.33 -13.55
CA MET A 4 -30.88 41.08 -13.95
C MET A 4 -29.93 40.98 -12.74
N LEU A 5 -30.21 41.72 -11.66
CA LEU A 5 -29.46 41.61 -10.40
C LEU A 5 -29.79 40.31 -9.66
N THR A 6 -31.06 39.88 -9.68
CA THR A 6 -31.49 38.63 -9.04
C THR A 6 -30.88 37.40 -9.72
N LEU A 7 -30.82 37.40 -11.06
CA LEU A 7 -30.20 36.32 -11.84
C LEU A 7 -28.68 36.22 -11.59
N ARG A 8 -27.98 37.36 -11.56
CA ARG A 8 -26.53 37.42 -11.24
C ARG A 8 -26.22 36.91 -9.83
N ARG A 9 -27.06 37.24 -8.85
CA ARG A 9 -26.95 36.73 -7.48
C ARG A 9 -27.19 35.23 -7.42
N SER A 10 -28.23 34.72 -8.08
CA SER A 10 -28.56 33.29 -8.09
C SER A 10 -27.48 32.43 -8.77
N LEU A 11 -26.91 32.91 -9.89
CA LEU A 11 -25.80 32.27 -10.59
C LEU A 11 -24.52 32.26 -9.75
N LEU A 12 -24.18 33.37 -9.09
CA LEU A 12 -23.02 33.46 -8.21
C LEU A 12 -23.14 32.49 -7.04
N THR A 13 -24.30 32.42 -6.39
CA THR A 13 -24.56 31.47 -5.31
C THR A 13 -24.42 30.03 -5.80
N PHE A 14 -24.95 29.68 -6.98
CA PHE A 14 -24.79 28.34 -7.57
C PHE A 14 -23.32 28.00 -7.82
N CYS A 15 -22.55 28.91 -8.44
CA CYS A 15 -21.12 28.69 -8.69
C CYS A 15 -20.33 28.50 -7.40
N VAL A 16 -20.61 29.27 -6.34
CA VAL A 16 -19.95 29.13 -5.04
C VAL A 16 -20.24 27.77 -4.42
N HIS A 17 -21.48 27.30 -4.45
CA HIS A 17 -21.83 25.95 -3.94
C HIS A 17 -21.20 24.84 -4.78
N ALA A 18 -21.20 24.96 -6.11
CA ALA A 18 -20.57 23.99 -7.00
C ALA A 18 -19.05 23.91 -6.77
N LEU A 19 -18.38 25.05 -6.58
CA LEU A 19 -16.95 25.11 -6.26
C LEU A 19 -16.65 24.53 -4.87
N ILE A 20 -17.50 24.79 -3.87
CA ILE A 20 -17.36 24.20 -2.52
C ILE A 20 -17.56 22.68 -2.58
N ILE A 21 -18.58 22.19 -3.27
CA ILE A 21 -18.84 20.74 -3.43
C ILE A 21 -17.66 20.07 -4.13
N LEU A 22 -17.15 20.66 -5.22
CA LEU A 22 -15.99 20.13 -5.94
C LEU A 22 -14.72 20.11 -5.08
N ALA A 23 -14.47 21.18 -4.31
CA ALA A 23 -13.33 21.24 -3.39
C ALA A 23 -13.46 20.21 -2.25
N LEU A 24 -14.66 20.03 -1.70
CA LEU A 24 -14.93 19.01 -0.68
C LEU A 24 -14.74 17.60 -1.23
N PHE A 25 -15.21 17.32 -2.46
CA PHE A 25 -15.03 16.02 -3.09
C PHE A 25 -13.56 15.71 -3.43
N CYS A 26 -12.79 16.74 -3.82
CA CYS A 26 -11.34 16.63 -4.06
C CYS A 26 -10.53 16.41 -2.76
N ALA A 27 -11.06 16.86 -1.62
CA ALA A 27 -10.43 16.69 -0.32
C ALA A 27 -10.70 15.32 0.34
N ILE A 28 -11.63 14.50 -0.20
CA ILE A 28 -11.87 13.15 0.30
C ILE A 28 -10.73 12.24 -0.16
N ARG A 29 -9.78 11.96 0.74
CA ARG A 29 -8.78 10.92 0.51
C ARG A 29 -9.43 9.55 0.71
N ALA A 30 -9.35 8.70 -0.31
CA ALA A 30 -9.60 7.28 -0.14
C ALA A 30 -8.37 6.67 0.55
N PHE A 31 -8.49 6.31 1.83
CA PHE A 31 -7.48 5.52 2.50
C PHE A 31 -7.53 4.09 1.95
N ALA A 32 -6.37 3.54 1.64
CA ALA A 32 -6.24 2.16 1.20
C ALA A 32 -5.39 1.41 2.23
N ALA A 33 -5.91 0.28 2.74
CA ALA A 33 -5.16 -0.54 3.66
C ALA A 33 -4.03 -1.29 2.93
N PRO A 34 -2.94 -1.65 3.63
CA PRO A 34 -1.94 -2.59 3.11
C PRO A 34 -2.59 -3.88 2.61
N VAL A 35 -2.08 -4.38 1.50
CA VAL A 35 -2.58 -5.58 0.82
C VAL A 35 -1.48 -6.62 0.68
N ILE A 36 -1.87 -7.89 0.62
CA ILE A 36 -0.97 -8.94 0.11
C ILE A 36 -0.87 -8.74 -1.40
N ASN A 37 0.32 -8.38 -1.88
CA ASN A 37 0.57 -8.08 -3.29
C ASN A 37 1.01 -9.32 -4.07
N GLU A 38 1.94 -10.10 -3.49
CA GLU A 38 2.50 -11.28 -4.14
C GLU A 38 2.67 -12.43 -3.13
N ILE A 39 2.46 -13.65 -3.62
CA ILE A 39 2.82 -14.88 -2.92
C ILE A 39 3.67 -15.72 -3.86
N MET A 40 4.97 -15.78 -3.58
CA MET A 40 5.92 -16.64 -4.27
C MET A 40 5.96 -17.99 -3.54
N TYR A 41 5.07 -18.90 -3.92
CA TYR A 41 5.01 -20.25 -3.36
C TYR A 41 5.76 -21.29 -4.20
N ARG A 42 6.26 -20.89 -5.38
CA ARG A 42 6.97 -21.78 -6.31
C ARG A 42 8.13 -21.09 -7.06
N PRO A 43 9.26 -20.80 -6.40
CA PRO A 43 10.47 -20.29 -7.03
C PRO A 43 11.07 -21.23 -8.11
N GLY A 44 10.84 -20.87 -9.37
CA GLY A 44 11.53 -21.42 -10.54
C GLY A 44 10.98 -22.76 -11.04
N PRO A 45 11.47 -23.25 -12.20
CA PRO A 45 10.96 -24.48 -12.83
C PRO A 45 11.64 -25.77 -12.35
N GLY A 46 12.72 -25.69 -11.54
CA GLY A 46 13.56 -26.84 -11.16
C GLY A 46 12.93 -27.78 -10.12
N TYR A 47 13.45 -29.01 -10.03
CA TYR A 47 13.08 -30.01 -9.01
C TYR A 47 14.33 -30.63 -8.36
N PRO A 48 14.41 -30.74 -7.02
CA PRO A 48 13.48 -30.14 -6.06
C PRO A 48 13.52 -28.62 -6.14
N GLU A 49 12.41 -28.00 -5.74
CA GLU A 49 12.27 -26.55 -5.71
C GLU A 49 13.16 -25.93 -4.63
N ASN A 50 13.62 -24.69 -4.84
CA ASN A 50 14.35 -23.94 -3.82
C ASN A 50 13.40 -23.11 -2.95
N THR A 51 12.75 -23.76 -2.00
CA THR A 51 11.76 -23.12 -1.10
C THR A 51 12.35 -22.00 -0.23
N ALA A 52 13.68 -21.90 -0.11
CA ALA A 52 14.33 -20.77 0.58
C ALA A 52 14.11 -19.42 -0.14
N LEU A 53 13.59 -19.44 -1.37
CA LEU A 53 13.22 -18.26 -2.14
C LEU A 53 11.73 -17.94 -2.08
N GLU A 54 10.94 -18.70 -1.30
CA GLU A 54 9.53 -18.38 -1.08
C GLU A 54 9.36 -17.10 -0.25
N PHE A 55 8.30 -16.34 -0.55
CA PHE A 55 7.97 -15.14 0.21
C PHE A 55 6.52 -14.73 0.06
N ILE A 56 6.07 -13.87 0.98
CA ILE A 56 4.84 -13.09 0.90
C ILE A 56 5.21 -11.62 0.87
N GLU A 57 4.68 -10.87 -0.09
CA GLU A 57 4.88 -9.44 -0.21
C GLU A 57 3.64 -8.66 0.21
N ILE A 58 3.86 -7.62 1.00
CA ILE A 58 2.85 -6.66 1.44
C ILE A 58 3.14 -5.32 0.74
N HIS A 59 2.15 -4.76 0.07
CA HIS A 59 2.21 -3.43 -0.54
C HIS A 59 1.33 -2.46 0.25
N ASN A 60 1.82 -1.24 0.45
CA ASN A 60 1.02 -0.13 0.92
C ASN A 60 0.63 0.77 -0.27
N PRO A 61 -0.60 0.64 -0.81
CA PRO A 61 -1.05 1.46 -1.94
C PRO A 61 -1.42 2.90 -1.53
N ASP A 62 -1.40 3.23 -0.24
CA ASP A 62 -1.71 4.59 0.22
C ASP A 62 -0.56 5.55 -0.05
N SER A 63 -0.92 6.82 -0.13
CA SER A 63 -0.05 8.00 -0.19
C SER A 63 0.63 8.35 1.13
N THR A 64 0.40 7.57 2.19
CA THR A 64 0.94 7.80 3.53
C THR A 64 1.57 6.53 4.07
N ALA A 65 2.58 6.68 4.94
CA ALA A 65 3.22 5.55 5.59
C ALA A 65 2.33 4.94 6.68
N VAL A 66 2.46 3.63 6.89
CA VAL A 66 1.67 2.84 7.86
C VAL A 66 2.59 2.09 8.81
N ASP A 67 2.24 2.06 10.09
CA ASP A 67 2.92 1.26 11.10
C ASP A 67 2.41 -0.18 11.06
N LEU A 68 3.32 -1.14 10.82
CA LEU A 68 3.03 -2.57 10.77
C LEU A 68 3.52 -3.30 12.04
N SER A 69 3.95 -2.57 13.07
CA SER A 69 4.42 -3.14 14.33
C SER A 69 3.41 -4.13 14.92
N GLY A 70 3.83 -5.37 15.13
CA GLY A 70 2.99 -6.42 15.73
C GLY A 70 1.93 -7.02 14.80
N TRP A 71 1.85 -6.58 13.54
CA TRP A 71 1.07 -7.31 12.54
C TRP A 71 1.66 -8.71 12.34
N ALA A 72 0.82 -9.68 12.00
CA ALA A 72 1.27 -11.06 11.85
C ALA A 72 0.64 -11.74 10.64
N ILE A 73 1.43 -12.58 9.98
CA ILE A 73 0.94 -13.62 9.08
C ILE A 73 0.84 -14.90 9.91
N THR A 74 -0.38 -15.35 10.18
CA THR A 74 -0.67 -16.46 11.11
C THR A 74 -1.01 -17.77 10.40
N THR A 75 -0.80 -17.83 9.08
CA THR A 75 -1.01 -19.04 8.29
C THR A 75 -0.02 -19.02 7.12
N GLY A 76 0.71 -20.12 6.93
CA GLY A 76 1.68 -20.29 5.85
C GLY A 76 3.10 -19.83 6.19
N ALA A 77 3.28 -18.75 6.98
CA ALA A 77 4.60 -18.25 7.40
C ALA A 77 4.79 -18.12 8.91
N ASP A 78 3.70 -17.97 9.69
CA ASP A 78 3.72 -17.79 11.15
C ASP A 78 4.76 -16.76 11.64
N TYR A 79 4.69 -15.54 11.11
CA TYR A 79 5.66 -14.48 11.35
C TYR A 79 4.98 -13.22 11.91
N THR A 80 5.54 -12.67 13.00
CA THR A 80 5.13 -11.39 13.58
C THR A 80 6.13 -10.31 13.21
N ILE A 81 5.63 -9.20 12.65
CA ILE A 81 6.43 -8.06 12.23
C ILE A 81 6.97 -7.33 13.48
N PRO A 82 8.30 -7.13 13.59
CA PRO A 82 8.92 -6.47 14.73
C PRO A 82 8.39 -5.05 14.96
N SER A 83 8.41 -4.63 16.22
CA SER A 83 8.08 -3.24 16.60
C SER A 83 9.01 -2.24 15.90
N GLY A 84 8.45 -1.09 15.51
CA GLY A 84 9.15 -0.03 14.79
C GLY A 84 9.20 -0.25 13.26
N THR A 85 8.47 -1.24 12.73
CA THR A 85 8.40 -1.47 11.29
C THR A 85 7.35 -0.58 10.65
N THR A 86 7.80 0.45 9.94
CA THR A 86 6.92 1.33 9.15
C THR A 86 7.06 0.99 7.67
N LEU A 87 5.94 0.81 6.99
CA LEU A 87 5.89 0.65 5.54
C LEU A 87 5.59 2.02 4.90
N ALA A 88 6.51 2.49 4.05
CA ALA A 88 6.38 3.78 3.37
C ALA A 88 5.15 3.84 2.45
N ALA A 89 4.76 5.06 2.05
CA ALA A 89 3.78 5.26 1.00
C ALA A 89 4.27 4.60 -0.30
N ASP A 90 3.39 3.90 -1.00
CA ASP A 90 3.72 3.07 -2.19
C ASP A 90 4.85 2.03 -1.95
N GLY A 91 5.12 1.72 -0.68
CA GLY A 91 6.23 0.86 -0.27
C GLY A 91 5.88 -0.62 -0.27
N TYR A 92 6.92 -1.45 -0.34
CA TYR A 92 6.82 -2.91 -0.30
C TYR A 92 7.62 -3.50 0.88
N LEU A 93 7.01 -4.46 1.56
CA LEU A 93 7.63 -5.28 2.61
C LEU A 93 7.53 -6.74 2.22
N VAL A 94 8.65 -7.44 2.23
CA VAL A 94 8.71 -8.88 1.94
C VAL A 94 8.94 -9.65 3.23
N ILE A 95 8.11 -10.66 3.48
CA ILE A 95 8.32 -11.68 4.50
C ILE A 95 8.81 -12.94 3.79
N ALA A 96 10.11 -13.21 3.90
CA ALA A 96 10.79 -14.29 3.18
C ALA A 96 11.00 -15.51 4.07
N ALA A 97 10.97 -16.71 3.47
CA ALA A 97 11.34 -17.95 4.15
C ALA A 97 12.81 -17.95 4.58
N ASN A 98 13.70 -17.37 3.76
CA ASN A 98 15.09 -17.10 4.12
C ASN A 98 15.53 -15.73 3.56
N PRO A 99 15.54 -14.67 4.39
CA PRO A 99 15.89 -13.32 3.95
C PRO A 99 17.28 -13.19 3.33
N THR A 100 18.26 -13.94 3.86
CA THR A 100 19.65 -13.91 3.36
C THR A 100 19.73 -14.52 1.97
N THR A 101 19.13 -15.70 1.77
CA THR A 101 19.11 -16.39 0.48
C THR A 101 18.33 -15.60 -0.56
N LEU A 102 17.16 -15.04 -0.20
CA LEU A 102 16.35 -14.25 -1.13
C LEU A 102 17.09 -12.98 -1.60
N LYS A 103 17.71 -12.24 -0.67
CA LYS A 103 18.52 -11.04 -1.01
C LYS A 103 19.71 -11.37 -1.91
N ALA A 104 20.31 -12.55 -1.75
CA ALA A 104 21.42 -12.98 -2.59
C ALA A 104 20.99 -13.37 -4.01
N ALA A 105 19.74 -13.80 -4.19
CA ALA A 105 19.23 -14.35 -5.45
C ALA A 105 18.41 -13.36 -6.30
N SER A 106 17.79 -12.34 -5.69
CA SER A 106 16.81 -11.48 -6.35
C SER A 106 17.22 -10.00 -6.36
N ALA A 107 17.20 -9.38 -7.55
CA ALA A 107 17.34 -7.93 -7.69
C ALA A 107 16.09 -7.18 -7.18
N THR A 108 14.91 -7.81 -7.19
CA THR A 108 13.64 -7.23 -6.71
C THR A 108 13.64 -7.09 -5.18
N ALA A 109 14.28 -8.01 -4.48
CA ALA A 109 14.46 -7.99 -3.02
C ALA A 109 15.46 -6.91 -2.54
N ALA A 110 16.21 -6.27 -3.44
CA ALA A 110 17.19 -5.26 -3.08
C ALA A 110 16.57 -3.89 -2.75
N SER A 111 15.37 -3.60 -3.24
CA SER A 111 14.67 -2.32 -3.03
C SER A 111 13.58 -2.38 -1.95
N ALA A 112 13.10 -3.57 -1.62
CA ALA A 112 12.11 -3.78 -0.56
C ALA A 112 12.80 -4.03 0.80
N THR A 113 12.11 -3.68 1.88
CA THR A 113 12.51 -4.20 3.20
C THR A 113 12.19 -5.70 3.19
N VAL A 114 13.16 -6.55 3.52
CA VAL A 114 12.96 -8.01 3.60
C VAL A 114 13.22 -8.46 5.02
N LEU A 115 12.18 -9.06 5.60
CA LEU A 115 12.14 -9.64 6.93
C LEU A 115 11.84 -11.15 6.83
N GLY A 116 11.99 -11.86 7.93
CA GLY A 116 11.80 -13.31 8.03
C GLY A 116 12.64 -13.88 9.17
N PRO A 117 12.54 -15.19 9.43
CA PRO A 117 13.39 -15.89 10.40
C PRO A 117 14.88 -15.87 10.01
#